data_AF-A0A0G4NTJ1-F1
#
_entry.id   AF-A0A0G4NTJ1-F1
#
_cell.length_a   1.000
_cell.length_b   1.000
_cell.length_c   1.000
_cell.angle_alpha   90.00
_cell.angle_beta   90.00
_cell.angle_gamma   90.00
#
_symmetry.space_group_name_H-M   'P 1'
#
loop_
_entity.id
_entity.type
_entity.pdbx_description
1 polymer ?
#
loop_
_entity_poly.entity_id
_entity_poly.type
_entity_poly.pdbx_seq_one_letter_code
_entity_poly.pdbx_strand_id
1 'polypeptide(L)'
;MTGRDRQGKNKENADSPKVCYYYCQDEETGETTSILSALILSLLVGLTGLKKSFVEWYKDFQNFGHLDPAIDSKILGELLCKVLEAIDHPVFVVIDGLDECNTESRNELLTTLHELSQRVSGLKILLSSSAQGKILKQLEDTAKIEMLADAHRDGIIVEKVVERKLLDLSPDVKSLVIDKLTRLAKGSAIWTRTTIELIEARKIREFEPMKSFLEEMSLPEQLSEIYNTLLSRCTSNDTENLSVASVALRLLVIANRDLSILELAWAVALSTTGPRVMVEHHRALELINPFIAYVEFKDMKKHQVRLVHHSVKEFVLKKFALPHGQISKEPDEIMLNQSIRGAGLRDNLDAVEYF
;
A
#
# COMPACT_ATOMS: atom_id res chain seq x y z
N MET A 1 14.47 48.70 19.37
CA MET A 1 13.39 48.63 18.36
C MET A 1 13.44 47.24 17.70
N THR A 2 13.24 46.16 18.47
CA THR A 2 11.95 45.45 18.66
C THR A 2 11.32 44.95 17.35
N GLY A 3 11.69 43.72 17.01
CA GLY A 3 10.83 42.59 16.64
C GLY A 3 9.61 42.83 15.76
N ARG A 4 9.63 42.25 14.55
CA ARG A 4 8.41 41.77 13.89
C ARG A 4 8.41 40.26 13.91
N ASP A 5 7.70 39.72 14.89
CA ASP A 5 7.27 38.34 14.93
C ASP A 5 6.44 38.01 13.69
N ARG A 6 6.93 37.07 12.89
CA ARG A 6 6.11 36.33 11.92
C ARG A 6 5.38 35.22 12.67
N GLN A 7 4.30 35.56 13.37
CA GLN A 7 3.29 34.58 13.76
C GLN A 7 2.30 34.40 12.62
N GLY A 8 2.70 33.62 11.61
CA GLY A 8 1.75 32.93 10.74
C GLY A 8 1.37 31.60 11.39
N LYS A 9 0.64 31.64 12.51
CA LYS A 9 -0.05 30.44 12.99
C LYS A 9 -1.23 30.23 12.05
N ASN A 10 -1.16 29.17 11.24
CA ASN A 10 -2.29 28.61 10.54
C ASN A 10 -3.43 28.39 11.54
N LYS A 11 -4.41 29.29 11.56
CA LYS A 11 -5.77 28.92 11.95
C LYS A 11 -6.24 27.98 10.85
N GLU A 12 -6.06 26.68 11.03
CA GLU A 12 -6.94 25.74 10.36
C GLU A 12 -8.37 26.14 10.74
N ASN A 13 -9.17 26.53 9.74
CA ASN A 13 -10.55 26.93 9.96
C ASN A 13 -11.27 25.79 10.68
N ALA A 14 -11.83 26.07 11.86
CA ALA A 14 -12.58 25.09 12.65
C ALA A 14 -13.79 24.50 11.89
N ASP A 15 -14.23 25.16 10.82
CA ASP A 15 -15.41 24.79 10.02
C ASP A 15 -15.06 24.14 8.66
N SER A 16 -13.79 23.80 8.41
CA SER A 16 -13.44 23.12 7.15
C SER A 16 -13.89 21.65 7.19
N PRO A 17 -14.48 21.11 6.10
CA PRO A 17 -14.78 19.69 6.01
C PRO A 17 -13.56 18.83 6.33
N LYS A 18 -13.77 17.71 7.03
CA LYS A 18 -12.70 16.76 7.35
C LYS A 18 -12.71 15.59 6.40
N VAL A 19 -11.52 15.16 5.99
CA VAL A 19 -11.32 14.00 5.13
C VAL A 19 -10.52 12.97 5.90
N CYS A 20 -11.09 11.79 6.09
CA CYS A 20 -10.42 10.60 6.61
C CYS A 20 -10.17 9.65 5.45
N TYR A 21 -8.92 9.24 5.30
CA TYR A 21 -8.48 8.36 4.23
C TYR A 21 -7.92 7.08 4.82
N TYR A 22 -8.35 5.94 4.27
CA TYR A 22 -7.81 4.63 4.57
C TYR A 22 -7.52 3.87 3.28
N TYR A 23 -6.41 3.13 3.24
CA TYR A 23 -6.02 2.31 2.12
C TYR A 23 -5.89 0.85 2.57
N CYS A 24 -6.74 -0.01 2.02
CA CYS A 24 -6.64 -1.46 2.17
C CYS A 24 -5.59 -1.96 1.17
N GLN A 25 -4.46 -2.44 1.69
CA GLN A 25 -3.32 -2.91 0.90
C GLN A 25 -3.30 -4.43 0.73
N ASP A 26 -3.93 -5.15 1.65
CA ASP A 26 -3.98 -6.60 1.78
C ASP A 26 -5.08 -7.03 2.78
N GLU A 27 -5.19 -8.33 3.06
CA GLU A 27 -6.20 -8.87 3.96
C GLU A 27 -6.08 -8.34 5.40
N GLU A 28 -4.87 -8.09 5.91
CA GLU A 28 -4.63 -7.61 7.29
C GLU A 28 -5.10 -6.15 7.45
N THR A 29 -4.71 -5.30 6.51
CA THR A 29 -5.23 -3.92 6.43
C THR A 29 -6.71 -3.89 6.02
N GLY A 30 -7.20 -4.93 5.36
CA GLY A 30 -8.59 -5.10 4.96
C GLY A 30 -9.53 -5.57 6.08
N GLU A 31 -9.04 -5.85 7.29
CA GLU A 31 -9.89 -6.23 8.42
C GLU A 31 -10.78 -5.07 8.88
N THR A 32 -12.04 -5.36 9.22
CA THR A 32 -13.02 -4.36 9.65
C THR A 32 -12.51 -3.55 10.85
N THR A 33 -11.95 -4.24 11.84
CA THR A 33 -11.40 -3.67 13.08
C THR A 33 -10.24 -2.71 12.78
N SER A 34 -9.32 -3.10 11.89
CA SER A 34 -8.21 -2.27 11.42
C SER A 34 -8.70 -0.97 10.76
N ILE A 35 -9.69 -1.08 9.85
CA ILE A 35 -10.26 0.06 9.14
C ILE A 35 -10.96 1.00 10.13
N LEU A 36 -11.86 0.48 10.96
CA LEU A 36 -12.63 1.30 11.93
C LEU A 36 -11.71 1.98 12.94
N SER A 37 -10.72 1.25 13.48
CA SER A 37 -9.74 1.81 14.42
C SER A 37 -8.94 2.95 13.80
N ALA A 38 -8.50 2.80 12.55
CA ALA A 38 -7.75 3.84 11.86
C ALA A 38 -8.61 5.07 11.53
N LEU A 39 -9.88 4.89 11.17
CA LEU A 39 -10.82 6.00 10.98
C LEU A 39 -11.05 6.78 12.28
N ILE A 40 -11.27 6.07 13.40
CA ILE A 40 -11.40 6.68 14.73
C ILE A 40 -10.13 7.44 15.09
N LEU A 41 -8.96 6.81 14.94
CA LEU A 41 -7.68 7.44 15.22
C LEU A 41 -7.46 8.71 14.38
N SER A 42 -7.79 8.66 13.08
CA SER A 42 -7.70 9.80 12.16
C SER A 42 -8.53 10.99 12.65
N LEU A 43 -9.78 10.72 13.06
CA LEU A 43 -10.68 11.74 13.61
C LEU A 43 -10.17 12.30 14.93
N LEU A 44 -9.70 11.47 15.85
CA LEU A 44 -9.16 11.91 17.15
C LEU A 44 -7.88 12.75 17.00
N VAL A 45 -7.02 12.42 16.03
CA VAL A 45 -5.82 13.20 15.73
C VAL A 45 -6.19 14.55 15.10
N GLY A 46 -7.12 14.54 14.14
CA GLY A 46 -7.56 15.74 13.42
C GLY A 46 -8.47 16.68 14.21
N LEU A 47 -9.17 16.17 15.23
CA LEU A 47 -10.13 16.90 16.07
C LEU A 47 -9.82 16.66 17.54
N THR A 48 -8.86 17.42 18.08
CA THR A 48 -8.35 17.23 19.45
C THR A 48 -9.42 17.37 20.53
N GLY A 49 -10.53 18.06 20.24
CA GLY A 49 -11.69 18.17 21.14
C GLY A 49 -12.36 16.84 21.46
N LEU A 50 -12.26 15.86 20.55
CA LEU A 50 -12.88 14.53 20.72
C LEU A 50 -12.04 13.59 21.62
N LYS A 51 -10.76 13.91 21.84
CA LYS A 51 -9.84 13.05 22.62
C LYS A 51 -10.30 12.83 24.05
N LYS A 52 -10.83 13.87 24.71
CA LYS A 52 -11.26 13.78 26.10
C LYS A 52 -12.44 12.81 26.23
N SER A 53 -13.46 12.97 25.39
CA SER A 53 -14.64 12.10 25.36
C SER A 53 -14.28 10.66 25.04
N PHE A 54 -13.32 10.43 24.14
CA PHE A 54 -12.80 9.08 23.85
C PHE A 54 -12.10 8.46 25.06
N VAL A 55 -11.23 9.20 25.76
CA VAL A 55 -10.52 8.69 26.95
C VAL A 55 -11.50 8.36 28.08
N GLU A 56 -12.53 9.18 28.29
CA GLU A 56 -13.59 8.92 29.25
C GLU A 56 -14.36 7.65 28.88
N TRP A 57 -14.80 7.54 27.63
CA TRP A 57 -15.47 6.33 27.13
C TRP A 57 -14.62 5.06 27.29
N TYR A 58 -13.32 5.12 26.97
CA TYR A 58 -12.43 3.97 27.07
C TYR A 58 -12.21 3.54 28.52
N LYS A 59 -12.08 4.49 29.47
CA LYS A 59 -11.99 4.19 30.90
C LYS A 59 -13.26 3.55 31.44
N ASP A 60 -14.42 4.08 31.05
CA ASP A 60 -15.70 3.49 31.44
C ASP A 60 -15.80 2.05 30.93
N PHE A 61 -15.43 1.82 29.67
CA PHE A 61 -15.42 0.50 29.07
C PHE A 61 -14.51 -0.51 29.79
N GLN A 62 -13.30 -0.08 30.20
CA GLN A 62 -12.38 -0.90 31.00
C GLN A 62 -12.97 -1.29 32.36
N ASN A 63 -13.75 -0.41 32.99
CA ASN A 63 -14.37 -0.68 34.29
C ASN A 63 -15.46 -1.76 34.24
N PHE A 64 -16.02 -2.05 33.05
CA PHE A 64 -17.02 -3.10 32.86
C PHE A 64 -16.42 -4.50 32.61
N GLY A 65 -15.09 -4.65 32.66
CA GLY A 65 -14.42 -5.95 32.55
C GLY A 65 -14.48 -6.58 31.14
N HIS A 66 -14.72 -5.77 30.11
CA HIS A 66 -14.73 -6.22 28.72
C HIS A 66 -13.31 -6.44 28.18
N LEU A 67 -13.20 -7.31 27.16
CA LEU A 67 -12.03 -7.47 26.30
C LEU A 67 -11.68 -6.14 25.60
N ASP A 68 -10.44 -5.96 25.15
CA ASP A 68 -10.00 -4.73 24.46
C ASP A 68 -10.99 -4.33 23.33
N PRO A 69 -11.60 -3.13 23.36
CA PRO A 69 -12.59 -2.74 22.35
C PRO A 69 -12.02 -2.72 20.92
N ALA A 70 -10.70 -2.69 20.76
CA ALA A 70 -10.06 -2.77 19.45
C ALA A 70 -10.28 -4.11 18.71
N ILE A 71 -10.71 -5.16 19.41
CA ILE A 71 -10.96 -6.48 18.80
C ILE A 71 -12.41 -6.67 18.35
N ASP A 72 -13.32 -5.78 18.72
CA ASP A 72 -14.75 -5.89 18.42
C ASP A 72 -15.19 -4.78 17.46
N SER A 73 -15.43 -5.18 16.23
CA SER A 73 -15.93 -4.34 15.12
C SER A 73 -17.24 -3.63 15.44
N LYS A 74 -18.17 -4.23 16.20
CA LYS A 74 -19.45 -3.62 16.55
C LYS A 74 -19.24 -2.50 17.55
N ILE A 75 -18.40 -2.73 18.55
CA ILE A 75 -18.04 -1.71 19.54
C ILE A 75 -17.33 -0.54 18.84
N LEU A 76 -16.39 -0.82 17.92
CA LEU A 76 -15.72 0.20 17.12
C LEU A 76 -16.70 0.96 16.22
N GLY A 77 -17.66 0.28 15.59
CA GLY A 77 -18.70 0.90 14.77
C GLY A 77 -19.57 1.86 15.56
N GLU A 78 -20.03 1.47 16.74
CA GLU A 78 -20.79 2.34 17.65
C GLU A 78 -19.97 3.55 18.12
N LEU A 79 -18.68 3.33 18.44
CA LEU A 79 -17.79 4.40 18.84
C LEU A 79 -17.56 5.40 17.69
N LEU A 80 -17.29 4.90 16.49
CA LEU A 80 -17.15 5.73 15.30
C LEU A 80 -18.42 6.54 15.06
N CYS A 81 -19.60 5.95 15.25
CA CYS A 81 -20.87 6.66 15.16
C CYS A 81 -20.95 7.82 16.16
N LYS A 82 -20.64 7.59 17.44
CA LYS A 82 -20.65 8.64 18.47
C LYS A 82 -19.66 9.76 18.17
N VAL A 83 -18.47 9.39 17.70
CA VAL A 83 -17.43 10.35 17.29
C VAL A 83 -17.93 11.21 16.14
N LEU A 84 -18.58 10.61 15.13
CA LEU A 84 -19.13 11.32 13.97
C LEU A 84 -20.35 12.18 14.30
N GLU A 85 -21.23 11.74 15.21
CA GLU A 85 -22.40 12.49 15.68
C GLU A 85 -22.00 13.75 16.46
N ALA A 86 -20.82 13.76 17.09
CA ALA A 86 -20.28 14.91 17.80
C ALA A 86 -19.63 15.97 16.89
N ILE A 87 -19.61 15.76 15.58
CA ILE A 87 -18.96 16.64 14.61
C ILE A 87 -20.02 17.47 13.88
N ASP A 88 -19.96 18.79 14.04
CA ASP A 88 -20.94 19.73 13.50
C ASP A 88 -20.68 20.16 12.03
N HIS A 89 -19.63 19.63 11.39
CA HIS A 89 -19.25 19.94 10.01
C HIS A 89 -19.14 18.67 9.15
N PRO A 90 -19.21 18.77 7.81
CA PRO A 90 -19.15 17.60 6.93
C PRO A 90 -17.88 16.75 7.12
N VAL A 91 -18.05 15.43 7.07
CA VAL A 91 -16.96 14.45 7.14
C VAL A 91 -17.00 13.56 5.91
N PHE A 92 -15.86 13.45 5.23
CA PHE A 92 -15.66 12.57 4.09
C PHE A 92 -14.78 11.40 4.52
N VAL A 93 -15.29 10.18 4.40
CA VAL A 93 -14.52 8.95 4.60
C VAL A 93 -14.21 8.37 3.22
N VAL A 94 -12.92 8.16 2.95
CA VAL A 94 -12.43 7.54 1.72
C VAL A 94 -11.76 6.23 2.10
N ILE A 95 -12.27 5.13 1.57
CA ILE A 95 -11.67 3.79 1.74
C ILE A 95 -11.28 3.29 0.34
N ASP A 96 -9.98 3.19 0.12
CA ASP A 96 -9.37 2.77 -1.13
C ASP A 96 -8.99 1.29 -1.07
N GLY A 97 -9.36 0.49 -2.09
CA GLY A 97 -8.99 -0.93 -2.17
C GLY A 97 -9.93 -1.90 -1.46
N LEU A 98 -11.25 -1.66 -1.46
CA LEU A 98 -12.23 -2.52 -0.75
C LEU A 98 -12.20 -4.00 -1.18
N ASP A 99 -11.68 -4.30 -2.37
CA ASP A 99 -11.49 -5.68 -2.85
C ASP A 99 -10.40 -6.47 -2.15
N GLU A 100 -9.46 -5.80 -1.46
CA GLU A 100 -8.44 -6.44 -0.64
C GLU A 100 -9.01 -6.97 0.69
N CYS A 101 -10.21 -6.50 1.08
CA CYS A 101 -10.92 -7.04 2.24
C CYS A 101 -11.41 -8.48 1.96
N ASN A 102 -11.18 -9.38 2.91
CA ASN A 102 -11.81 -10.69 2.90
C ASN A 102 -13.35 -10.54 2.92
N THR A 103 -14.08 -11.61 2.56
CA THR A 103 -15.53 -11.52 2.38
C THR A 103 -16.30 -11.20 3.67
N GLU A 104 -15.84 -11.71 4.81
CA GLU A 104 -16.49 -11.48 6.10
C GLU A 104 -16.30 -10.02 6.52
N SER A 105 -15.06 -9.55 6.55
CA SER A 105 -14.73 -8.16 6.91
C SER A 105 -15.38 -7.15 5.97
N ARG A 106 -15.42 -7.42 4.66
CA ARG A 106 -16.12 -6.56 3.70
C ARG A 106 -17.62 -6.44 4.01
N ASN A 107 -18.29 -7.55 4.29
CA ASN A 107 -19.73 -7.54 4.56
C ASN A 107 -20.05 -6.75 5.83
N GLU A 108 -19.26 -6.99 6.87
CA GLU A 108 -19.39 -6.31 8.15
C GLU A 108 -19.15 -4.80 8.01
N LEU A 109 -18.03 -4.43 7.37
CA LEU A 109 -17.69 -3.04 7.10
C LEU A 109 -18.81 -2.33 6.32
N LEU A 110 -19.29 -2.91 5.22
CA LEU A 110 -20.35 -2.32 4.42
C LEU A 110 -21.65 -2.13 5.21
N THR A 111 -21.98 -3.08 6.10
CA THR A 111 -23.13 -2.96 7.01
C THR A 111 -22.96 -1.77 7.94
N THR A 112 -21.82 -1.68 8.63
CA THR A 112 -21.51 -0.56 9.53
C THR A 112 -21.51 0.79 8.80
N LEU A 113 -20.87 0.88 7.63
CA LEU A 113 -20.83 2.12 6.85
C LEU A 113 -22.22 2.55 6.36
N HIS A 114 -23.06 1.58 5.98
CA HIS A 114 -24.44 1.86 5.60
C HIS A 114 -25.23 2.43 6.78
N GLU A 115 -25.16 1.81 7.96
CA GLU A 115 -25.81 2.30 9.18
C GLU A 115 -25.33 3.72 9.56
N LEU A 116 -24.03 3.97 9.51
CA LEU A 116 -23.44 5.29 9.75
C LEU A 116 -23.98 6.34 8.77
N SER A 117 -24.10 5.99 7.48
CA SER A 117 -24.59 6.91 6.45
C SER A 117 -26.06 7.33 6.68
N GLN A 118 -26.86 6.48 7.33
CA GLN A 118 -28.25 6.81 7.66
C GLN A 118 -28.37 7.64 8.93
N ARG A 119 -27.46 7.45 9.90
CA ARG A 119 -27.50 8.12 11.19
C ARG A 119 -26.83 9.50 11.17
N VAL A 120 -25.77 9.67 10.38
CA VAL A 120 -24.94 10.89 10.38
C VAL A 120 -25.19 11.72 9.13
N SER A 121 -26.01 12.77 9.26
CA SER A 121 -26.45 13.61 8.13
C SER A 121 -25.32 14.34 7.37
N GLY A 122 -24.16 14.55 8.02
CA GLY A 122 -22.97 15.18 7.43
C GLY A 122 -21.92 14.23 6.86
N LEU A 123 -22.14 12.91 6.93
CA LEU A 123 -21.18 11.89 6.49
C LEU A 123 -21.31 11.62 4.99
N LYS A 124 -20.18 11.60 4.29
CA LYS A 124 -20.05 11.15 2.91
C LYS A 124 -18.98 10.08 2.82
N ILE A 125 -19.30 8.98 2.15
CA ILE A 125 -18.41 7.82 2.06
C ILE A 125 -18.08 7.61 0.58
N LEU A 126 -16.79 7.53 0.27
CA LEU A 126 -16.28 7.14 -1.04
C LEU A 126 -15.52 5.83 -0.89
N LEU A 127 -15.93 4.83 -1.66
CA LEU A 127 -15.30 3.53 -1.71
C LEU A 127 -14.65 3.35 -3.09
N SER A 128 -13.40 2.90 -3.11
CA SER A 128 -12.74 2.44 -4.32
C SER A 128 -12.66 0.91 -4.31
N SER A 129 -12.78 0.29 -5.48
CA SER A 129 -12.55 -1.14 -5.62
C SER A 129 -12.30 -1.53 -7.08
N SER A 130 -11.51 -2.58 -7.30
CA SER A 130 -11.49 -3.28 -8.58
C SER A 130 -12.87 -3.86 -8.91
N ALA A 131 -13.25 -3.88 -10.18
CA ALA A 131 -14.55 -4.37 -10.63
C ALA A 131 -14.69 -5.90 -10.44
N GLN A 132 -15.04 -6.33 -9.23
CA GLN A 132 -15.35 -7.72 -8.89
C GLN A 132 -16.86 -7.93 -8.80
N GLY A 133 -17.38 -8.95 -9.47
CA GLY A 133 -18.82 -9.19 -9.58
C GLY A 133 -19.55 -9.32 -8.23
N LYS A 134 -18.89 -9.78 -7.17
CA LYS A 134 -19.47 -9.85 -5.82
C LYS A 134 -19.67 -8.45 -5.20
N ILE A 135 -18.67 -7.58 -5.32
CA ILE A 135 -18.69 -6.22 -4.77
C ILE A 135 -19.71 -5.37 -5.53
N LEU A 136 -19.75 -5.49 -6.86
CA LEU A 136 -20.70 -4.76 -7.70
C LEU A 136 -22.17 -5.05 -7.35
N LYS A 137 -22.48 -6.29 -6.97
CA LYS A 137 -23.80 -6.71 -6.50
C LYS A 137 -24.14 -6.14 -5.12
N GLN A 138 -23.18 -6.12 -4.20
CA GLN A 138 -23.38 -5.57 -2.85
C GLN A 138 -23.62 -4.06 -2.88
N LEU A 139 -23.03 -3.36 -3.85
CA LEU A 139 -23.13 -1.92 -4.01
C LEU A 139 -24.08 -1.53 -5.16
N GLU A 140 -25.04 -2.39 -5.53
CA GLU A 140 -25.91 -2.17 -6.70
C GLU A 140 -26.67 -0.85 -6.63
N ASP A 141 -27.23 -0.53 -5.47
CA ASP A 141 -28.03 0.67 -5.22
C ASP A 141 -27.20 1.92 -4.88
N THR A 142 -25.86 1.81 -4.88
CA THR A 142 -24.98 2.94 -4.57
C THR A 142 -24.62 3.72 -5.83
N ALA A 143 -24.42 5.03 -5.70
CA ALA A 143 -23.91 5.85 -6.80
C ALA A 143 -22.50 5.38 -7.22
N LYS A 144 -22.30 5.14 -8.52
CA LYS A 144 -21.07 4.56 -9.07
C LYS A 144 -20.39 5.53 -10.03
N ILE A 145 -19.06 5.58 -9.93
CA ILE A 145 -18.19 6.22 -10.92
C ILE A 145 -17.30 5.11 -11.47
N GLU A 146 -17.53 4.73 -12.73
CA GLU A 146 -16.74 3.68 -13.37
C GLU A 146 -15.56 4.29 -14.11
N MET A 147 -14.34 3.87 -13.74
CA MET A 147 -13.13 4.24 -14.45
C MET A 147 -12.85 3.23 -15.57
N LEU A 148 -13.55 3.39 -16.70
CA LEU A 148 -13.34 2.55 -17.87
C LEU A 148 -12.05 2.92 -18.62
N ALA A 149 -11.66 2.07 -19.57
CA ALA A 149 -10.60 2.39 -20.52
C ALA A 149 -11.04 3.58 -21.39
N ASP A 150 -10.16 4.58 -21.52
CA ASP A 150 -10.44 5.79 -22.27
C ASP A 150 -9.20 6.22 -23.03
N ALA A 151 -9.27 6.20 -24.36
CA ALA A 151 -8.13 6.47 -25.22
C ALA A 151 -7.62 7.92 -25.09
N HIS A 152 -8.49 8.87 -24.76
CA HIS A 152 -8.10 10.26 -24.58
C HIS A 152 -7.25 10.43 -23.32
N ARG A 153 -7.72 9.91 -22.18
CA ARG A 153 -6.98 9.85 -20.92
C ARG A 153 -5.68 9.08 -21.07
N ASP A 154 -5.70 7.94 -21.74
CA ASP A 154 -4.51 7.14 -21.98
C ASP A 154 -3.48 7.94 -22.80
N GLY A 155 -3.93 8.71 -23.80
CA GLY A 155 -3.06 9.60 -24.57
C GLY A 155 -2.38 10.66 -23.72
N ILE A 156 -3.13 11.31 -22.81
CA ILE A 156 -2.59 12.30 -21.87
C ILE A 156 -1.54 11.65 -20.95
N ILE A 157 -1.82 10.45 -20.43
CA ILE A 157 -0.88 9.71 -19.57
C ILE A 157 0.40 9.37 -20.34
N VAL A 158 0.26 8.80 -21.54
CA VAL A 158 1.37 8.41 -22.40
C VAL A 158 2.24 9.62 -22.72
N GLU A 159 1.65 10.70 -23.23
CA GLU A 159 2.35 11.94 -23.54
C GLU A 159 3.13 12.43 -22.31
N LYS A 160 2.49 12.46 -21.13
CA LYS A 160 3.14 12.98 -19.94
C LYS A 160 4.32 12.13 -19.46
N VAL A 161 4.21 10.81 -19.59
CA VAL A 161 5.29 9.89 -19.19
C VAL A 161 6.43 9.95 -20.21
N VAL A 162 6.14 10.01 -21.51
CA VAL A 162 7.14 10.17 -22.59
C VAL A 162 7.91 11.47 -22.42
N GLU A 163 7.22 12.59 -22.18
CA GLU A 163 7.85 13.90 -21.92
C GLU A 163 8.82 13.88 -20.74
N ARG A 164 8.52 13.11 -19.69
CA ARG A 164 9.33 13.07 -18.47
C ARG A 164 10.53 12.12 -18.59
N LYS A 165 10.39 11.02 -19.32
CA LYS A 165 11.34 9.90 -19.30
C LYS A 165 12.16 9.78 -20.57
N LEU A 166 11.63 10.19 -21.71
CA LEU A 166 12.24 9.99 -23.02
C LEU A 166 12.63 11.33 -23.65
N LEU A 167 13.30 12.18 -22.87
CA LEU A 167 13.67 13.56 -23.24
C LEU A 167 14.50 13.63 -24.52
N ASP A 168 15.45 12.69 -24.68
CA ASP A 168 16.43 12.68 -25.77
C ASP A 168 15.89 12.13 -27.10
N LEU A 169 14.63 11.67 -27.15
CA LEU A 169 14.04 11.18 -28.40
C LEU A 169 13.71 12.33 -29.35
N SER A 170 13.95 12.08 -30.64
CA SER A 170 13.54 12.98 -31.71
C SER A 170 12.01 13.09 -31.79
N PRO A 171 11.47 14.21 -32.32
CA PRO A 171 10.02 14.46 -32.32
C PRO A 171 9.19 13.38 -33.04
N ASP A 172 9.71 12.84 -34.13
CA ASP A 172 9.11 11.75 -34.91
C ASP A 172 9.02 10.45 -34.11
N VAL A 173 10.08 10.08 -33.38
CA VAL A 173 10.08 8.88 -32.53
C VAL A 173 9.16 9.06 -31.33
N LYS A 174 9.13 10.26 -30.72
CA LYS A 174 8.15 10.58 -29.65
C LYS A 174 6.72 10.43 -30.15
N SER A 175 6.42 11.01 -31.32
CA SER A 175 5.08 10.92 -31.92
C SER A 175 4.68 9.46 -32.17
N LEU A 176 5.59 8.62 -32.67
CA LEU A 176 5.34 7.20 -32.88
C LEU A 176 5.01 6.47 -31.57
N VAL A 177 5.82 6.69 -30.53
CA VAL A 177 5.61 6.09 -29.19
C VAL A 177 4.26 6.53 -28.62
N ILE A 178 3.95 7.83 -28.67
CA ILE A 178 2.70 8.37 -28.13
C ILE A 178 1.51 7.74 -28.86
N ASP A 179 1.51 7.77 -30.18
CA ASP A 179 0.44 7.24 -31.01
C ASP A 179 0.20 5.73 -30.81
N LYS A 180 1.28 4.93 -30.72
CA LYS A 180 1.16 3.48 -30.50
C LYS A 180 0.73 3.14 -29.09
N LEU A 181 1.38 3.68 -28.06
CA LEU A 181 1.06 3.34 -26.68
C LEU A 181 -0.34 3.81 -26.30
N THR A 182 -0.81 4.95 -26.80
CA THR A 182 -2.19 5.44 -26.55
C THR A 182 -3.24 4.42 -26.97
N ARG A 183 -3.09 3.79 -28.15
CA ARG A 183 -4.04 2.79 -28.66
C ARG A 183 -3.96 1.46 -27.92
N LEU A 184 -2.77 1.11 -27.43
CA LEU A 184 -2.49 -0.19 -26.83
C LEU A 184 -2.69 -0.20 -25.31
N ALA A 185 -2.70 0.96 -24.65
CA ALA A 185 -2.76 1.08 -23.20
C ALA A 185 -4.03 0.48 -22.58
N LYS A 186 -5.18 0.62 -23.24
CA LYS A 186 -6.49 0.08 -22.79
C LYS A 186 -6.77 0.35 -21.31
N GLY A 187 -6.50 1.57 -20.84
CA GLY A 187 -6.68 1.98 -19.44
C GLY A 187 -5.56 1.57 -18.48
N SER A 188 -4.52 0.87 -18.94
CA SER A 188 -3.42 0.41 -18.09
C SER A 188 -2.26 1.41 -18.05
N ALA A 189 -2.34 2.33 -17.08
CA ALA A 189 -1.27 3.29 -16.81
C ALA A 189 0.03 2.59 -16.36
N ILE A 190 -0.08 1.50 -15.61
CA ILE A 190 1.09 0.73 -15.15
C ILE A 190 1.81 0.05 -16.33
N TRP A 191 1.07 -0.50 -17.28
CA TRP A 191 1.63 -1.04 -18.51
C TRP A 191 2.36 0.03 -19.33
N THR A 192 1.74 1.21 -19.47
CA THR A 192 2.30 2.35 -20.19
C THR A 192 3.64 2.77 -19.58
N ARG A 193 3.66 2.95 -18.26
CA ARG A 193 4.87 3.29 -17.51
C ARG A 193 5.96 2.23 -17.67
N THR A 194 5.61 0.96 -17.48
CA THR A 194 6.57 -0.16 -17.55
C THR A 194 7.16 -0.28 -18.96
N THR A 195 6.36 -0.07 -20.00
CA THR A 195 6.82 -0.10 -21.39
C THR A 195 7.80 1.04 -21.67
N ILE A 196 7.51 2.24 -21.20
CA ILE A 196 8.41 3.40 -21.34
C ILE A 196 9.71 3.19 -20.56
N GLU A 197 9.66 2.59 -19.36
CA GLU A 197 10.85 2.19 -18.60
C GLU A 197 11.69 1.16 -19.37
N LEU A 198 11.05 0.23 -20.08
CA LEU A 198 11.76 -0.73 -20.92
C LEU A 198 12.42 -0.07 -22.14
N ILE A 199 11.75 0.90 -22.78
CA ILE A 199 12.33 1.71 -23.86
C ILE A 199 13.57 2.46 -23.35
N GLU A 200 13.45 3.11 -22.19
CA GLU A 200 14.54 3.83 -21.51
C GLU A 200 15.73 2.90 -21.21
N ALA A 201 15.48 1.74 -20.59
CA ALA A 201 16.49 0.76 -20.23
C ALA A 201 17.18 0.08 -21.44
N ARG A 202 16.46 -0.06 -22.57
CA ARG A 202 17.02 -0.57 -23.83
C ARG A 202 17.72 0.52 -24.64
N LYS A 203 17.56 1.80 -24.28
CA LYS A 203 18.10 2.95 -25.01
C LYS A 203 17.70 2.92 -26.49
N ILE A 204 16.45 2.58 -26.77
CA ILE A 204 15.93 2.60 -28.15
C ILE A 204 15.71 4.07 -28.53
N ARG A 205 16.45 4.54 -29.55
CA ARG A 205 16.45 5.95 -29.98
C ARG A 205 16.01 6.14 -31.42
N GLU A 206 16.31 5.18 -32.29
CA GLU A 206 16.05 5.26 -33.73
C GLU A 206 14.62 4.81 -34.08
N PHE A 207 14.08 5.38 -35.16
CA PHE A 207 12.68 5.17 -35.59
C PHE A 207 12.34 3.71 -35.87
N GLU A 208 13.09 3.03 -36.75
CA GLU A 208 12.78 1.65 -37.13
C GLU A 208 12.92 0.65 -35.96
N PRO A 209 14.01 0.67 -35.16
CA PRO A 209 14.09 -0.14 -33.95
C PRO A 209 12.96 0.13 -32.94
N MET A 210 12.52 1.40 -32.81
CA MET A 210 11.39 1.74 -31.96
C MET A 210 10.10 1.12 -32.49
N LYS A 211 9.84 1.25 -33.80
CA LYS A 211 8.66 0.69 -34.44
C LYS A 211 8.60 -0.82 -34.26
N SER A 212 9.66 -1.55 -34.55
CA SER A 212 9.71 -3.01 -34.36
C SER A 212 9.47 -3.40 -32.90
N PHE A 213 10.09 -2.69 -31.95
CA PHE A 213 9.86 -2.93 -30.53
C PHE A 213 8.38 -2.76 -30.13
N LEU A 214 7.73 -1.70 -30.63
CA LEU A 214 6.32 -1.41 -30.35
C LEU A 214 5.35 -2.40 -31.04
N GLU A 215 5.80 -3.11 -32.07
CA GLU A 215 5.03 -4.14 -32.77
C GLU A 215 5.14 -5.51 -32.07
N GLU A 216 6.27 -5.81 -31.44
CA GLU A 216 6.55 -7.10 -30.78
C GLU A 216 6.20 -7.12 -29.27
N MET A 217 5.87 -5.97 -28.69
CA MET A 217 5.64 -5.86 -27.25
C MET A 217 4.34 -6.53 -26.77
N SER A 218 4.41 -7.16 -25.60
CA SER A 218 3.27 -7.78 -24.94
C SER A 218 2.18 -6.75 -24.58
N LEU A 219 0.93 -7.18 -24.65
CA LEU A 219 -0.24 -6.33 -24.36
C LEU A 219 -0.44 -6.13 -22.83
N PRO A 220 -1.28 -5.16 -22.41
CA PRO A 220 -1.57 -4.92 -20.99
C PRO A 220 -1.98 -6.15 -20.19
N GLU A 221 -2.69 -7.08 -20.83
CA GLU A 221 -3.16 -8.32 -20.23
C GLU A 221 -2.00 -9.29 -19.88
N GLN A 222 -0.81 -9.08 -20.46
CA GLN A 222 0.40 -9.88 -20.28
C GLN A 222 1.47 -9.14 -19.46
N LEU A 223 1.06 -8.37 -18.45
CA LEU A 223 1.95 -7.54 -17.62
C LEU A 223 3.17 -8.30 -17.04
N SER A 224 2.98 -9.57 -16.71
CA SER A 224 4.04 -10.46 -16.19
C SER A 224 5.18 -10.69 -17.20
N GLU A 225 4.89 -10.77 -18.50
CA GLU A 225 5.89 -10.93 -19.55
C GLU A 225 6.77 -9.67 -19.68
N ILE A 226 6.16 -8.49 -19.52
CA ILE A 226 6.86 -7.21 -19.55
C ILE A 226 7.75 -7.07 -18.32
N TYR A 227 7.25 -7.41 -17.13
CA TYR A 227 8.06 -7.45 -15.91
C TYR A 227 9.23 -8.45 -16.00
N ASN A 228 8.99 -9.63 -16.59
CA ASN A 228 10.06 -10.59 -16.86
C ASN A 228 11.16 -9.98 -17.74
N THR A 229 10.76 -9.37 -18.85
CA THR A 229 11.67 -8.75 -19.81
C THR A 229 12.44 -7.60 -19.17
N LEU A 230 11.77 -6.76 -18.39
CA LEU A 230 12.38 -5.63 -17.69
C LEU A 230 13.37 -6.11 -16.62
N LEU A 231 13.01 -7.12 -15.84
CA LEU A 231 13.89 -7.70 -14.83
C LEU A 231 15.14 -8.31 -15.46
N SER A 232 14.98 -9.14 -16.49
CA SER A 232 16.10 -9.72 -17.25
C SER A 232 17.02 -8.64 -17.82
N ARG A 233 16.46 -7.51 -18.25
CA ARG A 233 17.26 -6.39 -18.73
C ARG A 233 18.03 -5.70 -17.61
N CYS A 234 17.40 -5.42 -16.48
CA CYS A 234 18.05 -4.78 -15.34
C CYS A 234 19.18 -5.65 -14.79
N THR A 235 18.99 -6.97 -14.77
CA THR A 235 20.01 -7.92 -14.29
C THR A 235 21.06 -8.25 -15.35
N SER A 236 20.95 -7.71 -16.57
CA SER A 236 21.83 -8.06 -17.70
C SER A 236 21.90 -9.56 -18.00
N ASN A 237 20.84 -10.30 -17.70
CA ASN A 237 20.80 -11.78 -17.70
C ASN A 237 21.89 -12.46 -16.84
N ASP A 238 22.52 -11.71 -15.94
CA ASP A 238 23.49 -12.23 -14.99
C ASP A 238 22.77 -12.91 -13.82
N THR A 239 23.25 -14.09 -13.43
CA THR A 239 22.61 -14.93 -12.41
C THR A 239 22.80 -14.35 -11.01
N GLU A 240 23.93 -13.70 -10.74
CA GLU A 240 24.19 -13.06 -9.44
C GLU A 240 23.30 -11.84 -9.25
N ASN A 241 23.21 -10.97 -10.26
CA ASN A 241 22.31 -9.82 -10.26
C ASN A 241 20.84 -10.24 -10.17
N LEU A 242 20.46 -11.33 -10.84
CA LEU A 242 19.10 -11.88 -10.73
C LEU A 242 18.81 -12.36 -9.30
N SER A 243 19.79 -12.99 -8.64
CA SER A 243 19.66 -13.40 -7.24
C SER A 243 19.47 -12.18 -6.31
N VAL A 244 20.31 -11.15 -6.47
CA VAL A 244 20.23 -9.89 -5.71
C VAL A 244 18.87 -9.21 -5.90
N ALA A 245 18.42 -9.05 -7.16
CA ALA A 245 17.14 -8.43 -7.48
C ALA A 245 15.96 -9.25 -6.94
N SER A 246 16.01 -10.58 -7.07
CA SER A 246 14.98 -11.49 -6.57
C SER A 246 14.83 -11.39 -5.05
N VAL A 247 15.93 -11.42 -4.31
CA VAL A 247 15.93 -11.27 -2.85
C VAL A 247 15.34 -9.91 -2.47
N ALA A 248 15.78 -8.82 -3.11
CA ALA A 248 15.31 -7.48 -2.81
C ALA A 248 13.80 -7.34 -3.05
N LEU A 249 13.31 -7.81 -4.20
CA LEU A 249 11.88 -7.78 -4.52
C LEU A 249 11.04 -8.64 -3.56
N ARG A 250 11.53 -9.84 -3.19
CA ARG A 250 10.85 -10.70 -2.22
C ARG A 250 10.78 -10.06 -0.84
N LEU A 251 11.85 -9.42 -0.38
CA LEU A 251 11.87 -8.69 0.89
C LEU A 251 10.81 -7.59 0.91
N LEU A 252 10.65 -6.85 -0.20
CA LEU A 252 9.60 -5.82 -0.32
C LEU A 252 8.17 -6.39 -0.36
N VAL A 253 8.00 -7.64 -0.80
CA VAL A 253 6.69 -8.32 -0.78
C VAL A 253 6.31 -8.78 0.63
N ILE A 254 7.26 -9.32 1.38
CA ILE A 254 7.02 -9.94 2.69
C ILE A 254 7.11 -8.95 3.85
N ALA A 255 7.69 -7.77 3.64
CA ALA A 255 7.80 -6.77 4.69
C ALA A 255 6.43 -6.17 5.00
N ASN A 256 6.03 -6.22 6.28
CA ASN A 256 4.78 -5.62 6.75
C ASN A 256 4.80 -4.09 6.80
N ARG A 257 5.95 -3.48 6.50
CA ARG A 257 6.12 -2.02 6.41
C ARG A 257 7.10 -1.68 5.32
N ASP A 258 7.07 -0.43 4.87
CA ASP A 258 8.07 0.08 3.96
C ASP A 258 9.47 0.00 4.59
N LEU A 259 10.42 -0.50 3.80
CA LEU A 259 11.81 -0.66 4.21
C LEU A 259 12.61 0.58 3.84
N SER A 260 13.47 1.06 4.73
CA SER A 260 14.49 2.04 4.33
C SER A 260 15.46 1.41 3.32
N ILE A 261 16.08 2.25 2.48
CA ILE A 261 17.15 1.82 1.57
C ILE A 261 18.22 1.00 2.31
N LEU A 262 18.61 1.44 3.52
CA LEU A 262 19.64 0.79 4.30
C LEU A 262 19.19 -0.59 4.79
N GLU A 263 17.97 -0.71 5.33
CA GLU A 263 17.41 -1.99 5.77
C GLU A 263 17.36 -3.00 4.62
N LEU A 264 16.86 -2.56 3.45
CA LEU A 264 16.78 -3.41 2.27
C LEU A 264 18.17 -3.87 1.83
N ALA A 265 19.13 -2.93 1.73
CA ALA A 265 20.48 -3.25 1.29
C ALA A 265 21.19 -4.22 2.23
N TRP A 266 21.06 -4.03 3.56
CA TRP A 266 21.61 -4.95 4.55
C TRP A 266 20.97 -6.33 4.48
N ALA A 267 19.64 -6.40 4.38
CA ALA A 267 18.92 -7.67 4.28
C ALA A 267 19.31 -8.46 3.02
N VAL A 268 19.51 -7.76 1.90
CA VAL A 268 19.99 -8.36 0.65
C VAL A 268 21.41 -8.88 0.81
N ALA A 269 22.34 -8.07 1.32
CA ALA A 269 23.74 -8.45 1.48
C ALA A 269 23.92 -9.66 2.41
N LEU A 270 23.17 -9.72 3.52
CA LEU A 270 23.17 -10.85 4.44
C LEU A 270 22.67 -12.14 3.77
N SER A 271 21.71 -12.02 2.86
CA SER A 271 21.11 -13.16 2.16
C SER A 271 21.96 -13.67 1.00
N THR A 272 22.71 -12.79 0.32
CA THR A 272 23.44 -13.14 -0.91
C THR A 272 24.95 -13.33 -0.71
N THR A 273 25.56 -12.64 0.25
CA THR A 273 27.04 -12.58 0.41
C THR A 273 27.53 -12.90 1.82
N GLY A 274 26.63 -12.97 2.81
CA GLY A 274 26.93 -13.29 4.20
C GLY A 274 27.46 -12.11 5.03
N PRO A 275 27.65 -12.29 6.35
CA PRO A 275 27.82 -11.20 7.34
C PRO A 275 29.15 -10.45 7.30
N ARG A 276 30.05 -10.76 6.36
CA ARG A 276 31.43 -10.21 6.32
C ARG A 276 31.69 -9.23 5.17
N VAL A 277 30.68 -8.86 4.39
CA VAL A 277 30.84 -8.05 3.19
C VAL A 277 30.30 -6.62 3.41
N MET A 278 31.04 -5.63 2.91
CA MET A 278 30.57 -4.24 2.86
C MET A 278 29.31 -4.15 2.00
N VAL A 279 28.29 -3.47 2.50
CA VAL A 279 27.01 -3.36 1.79
C VAL A 279 27.12 -2.34 0.66
N GLU A 280 26.99 -2.82 -0.58
CA GLU A 280 26.80 -1.96 -1.74
C GLU A 280 25.32 -1.54 -1.85
N HIS A 281 24.96 -0.46 -1.16
CA HIS A 281 23.58 0.03 -1.10
C HIS A 281 22.97 0.34 -2.48
N HIS A 282 23.80 0.73 -3.44
CA HIS A 282 23.35 1.15 -4.77
C HIS A 282 23.00 -0.02 -5.69
N ARG A 283 23.73 -1.14 -5.61
CA ARG A 283 23.58 -2.25 -6.56
C ARG A 283 22.18 -2.85 -6.54
N ALA A 284 21.67 -3.19 -5.36
CA ALA A 284 20.34 -3.78 -5.23
C ALA A 284 19.23 -2.81 -5.71
N LEU A 285 19.37 -1.53 -5.40
CA LEU A 285 18.41 -0.50 -5.80
C LEU A 285 18.41 -0.27 -7.32
N GLU A 286 19.57 -0.18 -7.95
CA GLU A 286 19.69 0.00 -9.39
C GLU A 286 19.01 -1.15 -10.16
N LEU A 287 19.19 -2.39 -9.67
CA LEU A 287 18.60 -3.58 -10.28
C LEU A 287 17.07 -3.62 -10.18
N ILE A 288 16.48 -3.05 -9.12
CA ILE A 288 15.03 -3.07 -8.89
C ILE A 288 14.35 -1.72 -9.14
N ASN A 289 15.10 -0.68 -9.52
CA ASN A 289 14.61 0.70 -9.63
C ASN A 289 13.29 0.85 -10.40
N PRO A 290 13.05 0.15 -11.53
CA PRO A 290 11.77 0.25 -12.24
C PRO A 290 10.56 -0.27 -11.44
N PHE A 291 10.79 -1.21 -10.53
CA PHE A 291 9.77 -1.90 -9.75
C PHE A 291 9.41 -1.20 -8.44
N ILE A 292 10.15 -0.17 -8.06
CA ILE A 292 10.00 0.50 -6.77
C ILE A 292 9.54 1.96 -6.91
N ALA A 293 8.95 2.46 -5.83
CA ALA A 293 8.64 3.86 -5.62
C ALA A 293 9.26 4.31 -4.29
N TYR A 294 9.69 5.57 -4.25
CA TYR A 294 10.27 6.20 -3.07
C TYR A 294 9.19 6.98 -2.32
N VAL A 295 9.12 6.78 -1.00
CA VAL A 295 8.05 7.34 -0.14
C VAL A 295 8.42 8.73 0.40
N GLU A 296 9.66 8.92 0.86
CA GLU A 296 10.14 10.19 1.42
C GLU A 296 11.49 10.58 0.79
N PHE A 297 11.53 11.70 0.09
CA PHE A 297 12.73 12.15 -0.64
C PHE A 297 13.72 12.95 0.21
N LYS A 298 13.33 13.43 1.40
CA LYS A 298 14.07 14.47 2.13
C LYS A 298 15.05 13.96 3.19
N ASP A 299 14.90 12.73 3.68
CA ASP A 299 15.74 12.18 4.74
C ASP A 299 16.15 10.75 4.37
N MET A 300 17.45 10.51 4.14
CA MET A 300 17.98 9.19 3.78
C MET A 300 17.66 8.09 4.79
N LYS A 301 17.47 8.43 6.08
CA LYS A 301 17.05 7.46 7.10
C LYS A 301 15.56 7.13 7.01
N LYS A 302 14.76 8.05 6.47
CA LYS A 302 13.32 7.86 6.19
C LYS A 302 13.05 7.53 4.73
N HIS A 303 14.09 7.43 3.91
CA HIS A 303 14.00 7.17 2.48
C HIS A 303 13.61 5.71 2.28
N GLN A 304 12.31 5.51 2.37
CA GLN A 304 11.66 4.23 2.29
C GLN A 304 11.32 3.90 0.86
N VAL A 305 11.40 2.61 0.57
CA VAL A 305 11.10 2.03 -0.73
C VAL A 305 9.95 1.05 -0.58
N ARG A 306 9.04 1.10 -1.55
CA ARG A 306 7.93 0.16 -1.69
C ARG A 306 7.80 -0.27 -3.14
N LEU A 307 7.07 -1.36 -3.39
CA LEU A 307 6.73 -1.73 -4.76
C LEU A 307 5.85 -0.64 -5.38
N VAL A 308 6.10 -0.35 -6.65
CA VAL A 308 5.41 0.75 -7.33
C VAL A 308 3.94 0.45 -7.63
N HIS A 309 3.56 -0.83 -7.67
CA HIS A 309 2.18 -1.24 -7.92
C HIS A 309 1.93 -2.67 -7.39
N HIS A 310 0.68 -2.96 -7.02
CA HIS A 310 0.27 -4.28 -6.53
C HIS A 310 0.54 -5.41 -7.54
N SER A 311 0.37 -5.17 -8.84
CA SER A 311 0.69 -6.17 -9.89
C SER A 311 2.16 -6.63 -9.87
N VAL A 312 3.08 -5.81 -9.34
CA VAL A 312 4.47 -6.23 -9.13
C VAL A 312 4.56 -7.22 -7.98
N LYS A 313 3.80 -7.02 -6.88
CA LYS A 313 3.68 -7.98 -5.77
C LYS A 313 3.19 -9.32 -6.29
N GLU A 314 2.10 -9.34 -7.06
CA GLU A 314 1.59 -10.57 -7.68
C GLU A 314 2.61 -11.24 -8.59
N PHE A 315 3.32 -10.46 -9.41
CA PHE A 315 4.37 -10.96 -10.29
C PHE A 315 5.49 -11.64 -9.51
N VAL A 316 5.99 -11.00 -8.45
CA VAL A 316 7.06 -11.53 -7.59
C VAL A 316 6.61 -12.81 -6.88
N LEU A 317 5.38 -12.83 -6.34
CA LEU A 317 4.79 -14.00 -5.69
C LEU A 317 4.67 -15.20 -6.65
N LYS A 318 4.20 -14.97 -7.88
CA LYS A 318 4.06 -16.01 -8.91
C LYS A 318 5.42 -16.48 -9.43
N LYS A 319 6.33 -15.54 -9.74
CA LYS A 319 7.62 -15.84 -10.37
C LYS A 319 8.59 -16.55 -9.42
N PHE A 320 8.68 -16.07 -8.20
CA PHE A 320 9.68 -16.55 -7.24
C PHE A 320 9.09 -17.46 -6.18
N ALA A 321 7.91 -18.04 -6.46
CA ALA A 321 7.13 -18.94 -5.62
C ALA A 321 7.81 -19.15 -4.27
N LEU A 322 7.42 -18.33 -3.29
CA LEU A 322 7.92 -18.50 -1.92
C LEU A 322 7.75 -19.99 -1.63
N PRO A 323 8.82 -20.75 -1.28
CA PRO A 323 8.64 -22.13 -0.92
C PRO A 323 7.53 -22.11 0.13
N HIS A 324 6.43 -22.80 -0.15
CA HIS A 324 5.42 -23.09 0.84
C HIS A 324 6.13 -23.85 1.94
N GLY A 325 6.72 -23.10 2.88
CA GLY A 325 7.05 -23.59 4.19
C GLY A 325 5.74 -24.13 4.71
N GLN A 326 5.73 -25.42 4.97
CA GLN A 326 4.68 -26.14 5.65
C GLN A 326 4.36 -25.39 6.95
N ILE A 327 3.43 -24.44 6.90
CA ILE A 327 2.58 -24.19 8.04
C ILE A 327 1.58 -25.34 7.96
N SER A 328 1.94 -26.41 8.67
CA SER A 328 1.07 -27.55 8.88
C SER A 328 -0.29 -27.03 9.33
N LYS A 329 -1.29 -27.20 8.46
CA LYS A 329 -2.66 -27.42 8.90
C LYS A 329 -2.65 -28.74 9.65
N GLU A 330 -2.82 -28.70 10.97
CA GLU A 330 -3.70 -29.59 11.74
C GLU A 330 -3.72 -29.17 13.23
N PRO A 331 -4.78 -29.53 13.97
CA PRO A 331 -5.42 -28.69 14.99
C PRO A 331 -4.98 -29.03 16.40
N ASP A 332 -5.47 -28.25 17.36
CA ASP A 332 -5.46 -28.48 18.80
C ASP A 332 -5.56 -29.96 19.20
N GLU A 333 -4.43 -30.56 19.59
CA GLU A 333 -4.35 -31.64 20.56
C GLU A 333 -2.86 -31.92 20.85
N ILE A 334 -2.31 -31.31 21.90
CA ILE A 334 -1.33 -31.88 22.86
C ILE A 334 -1.26 -30.86 24.02
N MET A 335 -2.29 -30.91 24.87
CA MET A 335 -2.24 -30.41 26.25
C MET A 335 -2.93 -31.46 27.12
N LEU A 336 -2.36 -32.66 27.20
CA LEU A 336 -2.58 -33.55 28.34
C LEU A 336 -1.53 -34.67 28.33
N ASN A 337 -0.39 -34.41 28.97
CA ASN A 337 0.36 -35.39 29.78
C ASN A 337 1.75 -34.83 30.06
N GLN A 338 1.87 -34.13 31.19
CA GLN A 338 2.92 -34.36 32.18
C GLN A 338 2.72 -33.39 33.34
N SER A 339 1.83 -33.78 34.24
CA SER A 339 1.92 -33.34 35.63
C SER A 339 2.84 -34.32 36.36
N ILE A 340 3.57 -33.78 37.33
CA ILE A 340 4.31 -34.44 38.42
C ILE A 340 5.77 -34.83 38.11
N ARG A 341 6.70 -33.91 38.43
CA ARG A 341 7.61 -34.04 39.59
C ARG A 341 8.33 -32.72 39.85
N GLY A 342 8.10 -32.16 41.03
CA GLY A 342 8.57 -30.83 41.42
C GLY A 342 9.96 -30.79 42.07
N ALA A 343 10.42 -29.57 42.30
CA ALA A 343 11.09 -29.11 43.53
C ALA A 343 11.34 -27.60 43.32
N GLY A 344 10.85 -26.77 44.24
CA GLY A 344 11.00 -25.32 44.16
C GLY A 344 12.42 -24.83 44.42
N LEU A 345 12.66 -23.55 44.15
CA LEU A 345 13.27 -22.58 45.08
C LEU A 345 13.33 -21.20 44.39
N ARG A 346 12.55 -20.27 44.97
CA ARG A 346 12.88 -18.88 45.33
C ARG A 346 13.61 -17.92 44.37
N ASP A 347 12.97 -16.75 44.28
CA ASP A 347 13.54 -15.38 44.36
C ASP A 347 14.45 -14.89 43.22
N ASN A 348 13.91 -14.02 42.35
CA ASN A 348 14.20 -12.58 42.40
C ASN A 348 13.53 -11.86 41.21
N LEU A 349 12.48 -11.11 41.53
CA LEU A 349 11.99 -9.99 40.74
C LEU A 349 12.89 -8.79 41.05
N ASP A 350 13.55 -8.24 40.05
CA ASP A 350 13.97 -6.84 40.08
C ASP A 350 13.51 -6.15 38.80
N ALA A 351 12.80 -5.06 39.05
CA ALA A 351 12.22 -4.14 38.10
C ALA A 351 13.29 -3.36 37.36
N VAL A 352 13.06 -3.06 36.08
CA VAL A 352 13.62 -1.89 35.43
C VAL A 352 12.58 -1.32 34.46
N GLU A 353 11.83 -0.32 34.95
CA GLU A 353 11.22 0.74 34.15
C GLU A 353 12.31 1.54 33.44
N TYR A 354 12.12 1.92 32.17
CA TYR A 354 12.67 3.18 31.65
C TYR A 354 11.79 3.73 30.51
N PHE A 355 11.31 4.94 30.79
CA PHE A 355 10.83 6.06 29.95
C PHE A 355 10.73 5.90 28.43
#